data_AF-A0A1V9YS58-F1
#
_entry.id   AF-A0A1V9YS58-F1
#
_cell.length_a   1.000
_cell.length_b   1.000
_cell.length_c   1.000
_cell.angle_alpha   90.00
_cell.angle_beta   90.00
_cell.angle_gamma   90.00
#
_symmetry.space_group_name_H-M   'P 1'
#
loop_
_entity.id
_entity.type
_entity.pdbx_description
1 polymer ?
#
loop_
_entity_poly.entity_id
_entity_poly.type
_entity_poly.pdbx_seq_one_letter_code
_entity_poly.pdbx_strand_id
1 'polypeptide(L)'
;MYQPAVASAVWGEVPFYYHNVYSPIANADRANFYSTLPRDFPPAALQVVLGNFNFPTDRLRDFRSGKSNHHTARDECFQWLQALKVIDTWRLHHPTARVYS
;
A
#
# COMPACT_ATOMS: atom_id res chain seq x y z
N MET A 1 -13.93 6.50 -11.16
CA MET A 1 -12.60 5.97 -11.52
C MET A 1 -11.68 6.27 -10.35
N TYR A 2 -11.11 5.25 -9.69
CA TYR A 2 -10.13 5.48 -8.62
C TYR A 2 -8.78 5.76 -9.29
N GLN A 3 -8.21 6.93 -9.05
CA GLN A 3 -6.86 7.26 -9.49
C GLN A 3 -5.99 7.50 -8.26
N PRO A 4 -4.79 6.89 -8.17
CA PRO A 4 -3.82 7.27 -7.16
C PRO A 4 -3.39 8.72 -7.42
N ALA A 5 -3.14 9.48 -6.36
CA ALA A 5 -2.44 10.75 -6.49
C ALA A 5 -0.96 10.52 -6.18
N VAL A 6 -0.08 10.85 -7.13
CA VAL A 6 1.37 10.82 -6.94
C VAL A 6 1.89 12.24 -6.93
N ALA A 7 2.51 12.64 -5.83
CA ALA A 7 3.23 13.90 -5.71
C ALA A 7 4.73 13.62 -5.64
N SER A 8 5.54 14.45 -6.28
CA SER A 8 7.00 14.34 -6.23
C SER A 8 7.61 15.55 -5.51
N ALA A 9 8.75 15.30 -4.88
CA ALA A 9 9.60 16.30 -4.28
C ALA A 9 11.07 15.90 -4.47
N VAL A 10 11.99 16.80 -4.14
CA VAL A 10 13.42 16.51 -4.09
C VAL A 10 13.92 16.89 -2.70
N TRP A 11 14.57 15.96 -2.02
CA TRP A 11 15.28 16.22 -0.77
C TRP A 11 16.78 16.19 -1.06
N GLY A 12 17.41 17.37 -1.10
CA GLY A 12 18.81 17.48 -1.52
C GLY A 12 18.95 17.07 -2.98
N GLU A 13 19.60 15.94 -3.23
CA GLU A 13 19.72 15.33 -4.57
C GLU A 13 18.83 14.09 -4.74
N VAL A 14 18.10 13.69 -3.69
CA VAL A 14 17.31 12.45 -3.67
C VAL A 14 15.87 12.74 -4.10
N PRO A 15 15.39 12.14 -5.21
CA PRO A 15 13.99 12.23 -5.58
C PRO A 15 13.10 11.51 -4.57
N PHE A 16 11.94 12.09 -4.28
CA PHE A 16 10.98 11.57 -3.32
C PHE A 16 9.60 11.53 -3.97
N TYR A 17 8.87 10.41 -3.80
CA TYR A 17 7.53 10.25 -4.33
C TYR A 17 6.56 9.85 -3.22
N TYR A 18 5.50 10.63 -3.09
CA TYR A 18 4.38 10.37 -2.19
C TYR A 18 3.22 9.80 -2.99
N HIS A 19 2.80 8.59 -2.65
CA HIS A 19 1.65 7.91 -3.23
C HIS A 19 0.50 7.98 -2.24
N ASN A 20 -0.51 8.79 -2.54
CA ASN A 20 -1.75 8.83 -1.78
C ASN A 20 -2.78 7.90 -2.43
N VAL A 21 -3.08 6.80 -1.75
CA VAL A 21 -3.86 5.67 -2.27
C VAL A 21 -5.19 5.56 -1.55
N TYR A 22 -6.28 5.58 -2.31
CA TYR A 22 -7.60 5.19 -1.84
C TYR A 22 -8.09 4.04 -2.71
N SER A 23 -7.90 2.81 -2.23
CA SER A 23 -8.22 1.63 -3.03
C SER A 23 -9.73 1.34 -3.03
N PRO A 24 -10.27 0.65 -4.05
CA PRO A 24 -11.66 0.20 -4.04
C PRO A 24 -12.00 -0.76 -2.89
N ILE A 25 -13.24 -0.69 -2.40
CA ILE A 25 -13.75 -1.64 -1.40
C ILE A 25 -13.97 -3.03 -2.03
N ALA A 26 -14.49 -3.06 -3.26
CA ALA A 26 -14.77 -4.29 -4.00
C ALA A 26 -13.46 -5.00 -4.41
N ASN A 27 -13.39 -6.30 -4.16
CA ASN A 27 -12.16 -7.08 -4.35
C ASN A 27 -11.67 -7.10 -5.80
N ALA A 28 -12.58 -7.32 -6.77
CA ALA A 28 -12.21 -7.36 -8.19
C ALA A 28 -11.66 -6.00 -8.68
N ASP A 29 -12.31 -4.91 -8.29
CA ASP A 29 -11.88 -3.55 -8.65
C ASP A 29 -10.52 -3.23 -8.02
N ARG A 30 -10.26 -3.73 -6.81
CA ARG A 30 -9.02 -3.49 -6.09
C ARG A 30 -7.81 -4.17 -6.73
N ALA A 31 -7.93 -5.42 -7.18
CA ALA A 31 -6.86 -6.11 -7.93
C ALA A 31 -6.48 -5.33 -9.19
N ASN A 32 -7.50 -4.94 -9.98
CA ASN A 32 -7.30 -4.18 -11.19
C ASN A 32 -6.66 -2.81 -10.90
N PHE A 33 -7.16 -2.11 -9.87
CA PHE A 33 -6.58 -0.84 -9.42
C PHE A 33 -5.08 -0.97 -9.13
N TYR A 34 -4.65 -1.92 -8.29
CA TYR A 34 -3.23 -2.09 -7.96
C TYR A 34 -2.37 -2.53 -9.16
N SER A 35 -2.93 -3.30 -10.08
CA SER A 35 -2.23 -3.72 -11.31
C SER A 35 -1.91 -2.54 -12.23
N THR A 36 -2.73 -1.49 -12.20
CA THR A 36 -2.54 -0.29 -13.02
C THR A 36 -1.61 0.76 -12.40
N LEU A 37 -1.14 0.57 -11.17
CA LEU A 37 -0.30 1.56 -10.50
C LEU A 37 1.12 1.61 -11.09
N PRO A 38 1.72 2.81 -11.19
CA PRO A 38 3.08 2.97 -11.72
C PRO A 38 4.11 2.23 -10.86
N ARG A 39 5.12 1.69 -11.52
CA ARG A 39 6.22 0.91 -10.91
C ARG A 39 7.59 1.47 -11.29
N ASP A 40 7.68 2.18 -12.40
CA ASP A 40 8.92 2.69 -12.93
C ASP A 40 9.23 4.06 -12.35
N PHE A 41 10.15 4.07 -11.39
CA PHE A 41 10.67 5.27 -10.75
C PHE A 41 12.21 5.28 -10.84
N PRO A 42 12.87 6.45 -10.72
CA PRO A 42 14.32 6.53 -10.70
C PRO A 42 14.92 5.57 -9.64
N PRO A 43 16.01 4.84 -9.92
CA PRO A 43 16.52 3.79 -9.03
C PRO A 43 16.86 4.24 -7.60
N ALA A 44 17.26 5.51 -7.43
CA ALA A 44 17.61 6.12 -6.14
C ALA A 44 16.44 6.86 -5.48
N ALA A 45 15.25 6.84 -6.08
CA ALA A 45 14.10 7.56 -5.56
C ALA A 45 13.54 6.89 -4.30
N LEU A 46 13.29 7.68 -3.27
CA LEU A 46 12.58 7.25 -2.08
C LEU A 46 11.07 7.30 -2.31
N GLN A 47 10.38 6.29 -1.80
CA GLN A 47 8.95 6.07 -2.02
C GLN A 47 8.24 6.06 -0.67
N VAL A 48 7.19 6.85 -0.53
CA VAL A 48 6.30 6.80 0.63
C VAL A 48 4.89 6.55 0.14
N VAL A 49 4.30 5.48 0.63
CA VAL A 49 2.93 5.10 0.31
C VAL A 49 2.07 5.29 1.55
N LEU A 50 0.96 6.00 1.37
CA LEU A 50 0.02 6.34 2.42
C LEU A 50 -1.41 6.28 1.87
N GLY A 51 -2.38 6.20 2.78
CA GLY A 51 -3.80 6.21 2.46
C GLY A 51 -4.54 4.96 2.96
N ASN A 52 -5.66 4.65 2.33
CA ASN A 52 -6.54 3.55 2.73
C ASN A 52 -6.52 2.43 1.68
N PHE A 53 -5.99 1.27 2.08
CA PHE A 53 -5.89 0.09 1.21
C PHE A 53 -7.13 -0.79 1.27
N ASN A 54 -8.09 -0.51 2.16
CA ASN A 54 -9.34 -1.25 2.35
C ASN A 54 -9.15 -2.76 2.58
N PHE A 55 -8.00 -3.16 3.14
CA PHE A 55 -7.79 -4.51 3.66
C PHE A 55 -6.74 -4.52 4.79
N PRO A 56 -6.77 -5.52 5.69
CA PRO A 56 -5.74 -5.73 6.69
C PRO A 56 -4.44 -6.27 6.07
N THR A 57 -3.33 -5.58 6.26
CA THR A 57 -2.00 -5.94 5.70
C THR A 57 -1.46 -7.22 6.33
N ASP A 58 -1.40 -7.33 7.65
CA ASP A 58 -1.11 -8.59 8.36
C ASP A 58 -2.41 -9.34 8.65
N ARG A 59 -2.56 -10.51 8.00
CA ARG A 59 -3.76 -11.35 8.13
C ARG A 59 -4.05 -11.85 9.55
N LEU A 60 -3.01 -11.99 10.36
CA LEU A 60 -3.11 -12.55 11.71
C LEU A 60 -3.26 -11.46 12.77
N ARG A 61 -2.75 -10.26 12.50
CA ARG A 61 -2.64 -9.19 13.51
C ARG A 61 -3.61 -8.03 13.28
N ASP A 62 -3.85 -7.65 12.03
CA ASP A 62 -4.64 -6.47 11.67
C ASP A 62 -6.13 -6.79 11.54
N PHE A 63 -6.56 -7.91 12.12
CA PHE A 63 -7.92 -8.37 12.00
C PHE A 63 -8.48 -9.02 13.28
N ARG A 64 -9.82 -8.98 13.47
CA ARG A 64 -10.49 -9.39 14.73
C ARG A 64 -11.53 -10.52 14.60
N SER A 65 -12.13 -10.82 13.45
CA SER A 65 -13.30 -11.74 13.39
C SER A 65 -13.30 -12.68 12.17
N GLY A 66 -13.41 -14.00 12.24
CA GLY A 66 -13.25 -14.91 11.06
C GLY A 66 -14.02 -14.69 9.73
N LYS A 67 -14.82 -13.63 9.56
CA LYS A 67 -15.63 -13.28 8.38
C LYS A 67 -15.08 -12.19 7.43
N SER A 68 -13.81 -11.75 7.52
CA SER A 68 -13.36 -10.67 6.60
C SER A 68 -13.30 -11.15 5.16
N ASN A 69 -14.13 -10.52 4.33
CA ASN A 69 -14.17 -10.72 2.88
C ASN A 69 -13.01 -10.00 2.15
N HIS A 70 -12.14 -9.27 2.86
CA HIS A 70 -11.13 -8.39 2.25
C HIS A 70 -9.76 -9.08 2.07
N HIS A 71 -9.68 -10.40 2.21
CA HIS A 71 -8.42 -11.14 2.06
C HIS A 71 -8.07 -11.52 0.62
N THR A 72 -8.95 -11.28 -0.34
CA THR A 72 -8.69 -11.50 -1.77
C THR A 72 -8.21 -10.20 -2.44
N ALA A 73 -7.49 -10.32 -3.57
CA ALA A 73 -6.94 -9.20 -4.34
C ALA A 73 -5.90 -8.34 -3.59
N ARG A 74 -5.04 -9.01 -2.81
CA ARG A 74 -3.92 -8.36 -2.11
C ARG A 74 -2.60 -8.53 -2.85
N ASP A 75 -2.48 -9.58 -3.66
CA ASP A 75 -1.22 -9.97 -4.26
C ASP A 75 -0.71 -8.87 -5.19
N GLU A 76 -1.60 -8.23 -5.94
CA GLU A 76 -1.30 -7.09 -6.80
C GLU A 76 -0.79 -5.89 -5.98
N CYS A 77 -1.36 -5.65 -4.80
CA CYS A 77 -0.90 -4.61 -3.88
C CYS A 77 0.50 -4.92 -3.37
N PHE A 78 0.75 -6.13 -2.86
CA PHE A 78 2.06 -6.51 -2.33
C PHE A 78 3.13 -6.54 -3.43
N GLN A 79 2.80 -7.01 -4.63
CA GLN A 79 3.68 -6.91 -5.78
C GLN A 79 4.00 -5.46 -6.13
N TRP A 80 3.03 -4.54 -6.02
CA TRP A 80 3.26 -3.12 -6.23
C TRP A 80 4.17 -2.52 -5.16
N LEU A 81 3.88 -2.74 -3.87
CA LEU A 81 4.71 -2.27 -2.76
C LEU A 81 6.14 -2.83 -2.83
N GLN A 82 6.29 -4.10 -3.21
CA GLN A 82 7.59 -4.74 -3.40
C GLN A 82 8.38 -4.11 -4.56
N ALA A 83 7.73 -3.79 -5.68
CA ALA A 83 8.38 -3.09 -6.79
C ALA A 83 8.91 -1.71 -6.36
N LEU A 84 8.19 -1.03 -5.45
CA LEU A 84 8.60 0.24 -4.87
C LEU A 84 9.58 0.11 -3.69
N LYS A 85 9.92 -1.12 -3.27
CA LYS A 85 10.77 -1.42 -2.11
C LYS A 85 10.28 -0.78 -0.81
N VAL A 86 8.96 -0.67 -0.66
CA VAL A 86 8.32 -0.06 0.52
C VAL A 86 8.17 -1.09 1.63
N ILE A 87 8.42 -0.65 2.87
CA ILE A 87 8.20 -1.43 4.08
C ILE A 87 7.05 -0.83 4.90
N ASP A 88 6.33 -1.67 5.63
CA ASP A 88 5.35 -1.22 6.62
C ASP A 88 6.09 -0.71 7.87
N THR A 89 6.23 0.61 7.98
CA THR A 89 6.92 1.27 9.10
C THR A 89 6.20 1.07 10.43
N TRP A 90 4.87 0.98 10.43
CA TRP A 90 4.11 0.70 11.65
C TRP A 90 4.45 -0.69 12.18
N ARG A 91 4.45 -1.70 11.31
CA ARG A 91 4.79 -3.07 11.70
C ARG A 91 6.26 -3.21 12.14
N LEU A 92 7.16 -2.42 11.58
CA LEU A 92 8.57 -2.40 12.00
C LEU A 92 8.72 -1.98 13.47
N HIS A 93 7.98 -0.97 13.92
CA HIS A 93 8.03 -0.48 15.30
C HIS A 93 7.09 -1.22 16.26
N HIS A 94 6.01 -1.81 15.74
CA HIS A 94 4.98 -2.49 16.52
C HIS A 94 4.72 -3.92 15.99
N PRO A 95 5.71 -4.82 16.06
CA PRO A 95 5.67 -6.11 15.38
C PRO A 95 4.51 -7.00 15.82
N THR A 96 4.08 -6.91 17.08
CA THR A 96 3.04 -7.76 17.67
C THR A 96 1.76 -7.02 18.02
N ALA A 97 1.73 -5.69 17.89
CA ALA A 97 0.57 -4.90 18.26
C ALA A 97 -0.62 -5.25 17.37
N ARG A 98 -1.80 -5.27 18.00
CA ARG A 98 -3.10 -5.49 17.37
C ARG A 98 -3.93 -4.24 17.60
N VAL A 99 -3.91 -3.34 16.62
CA VAL A 99 -4.61 -2.05 16.65
C VAL A 99 -5.61 -2.04 15.50
N TYR A 100 -6.81 -1.54 15.76
CA TYR A 100 -7.93 -1.52 14.83
C TYR A 100 -8.51 -0.10 14.79
N SER A 101 -8.98 0.34 13.62
CA SER A 101 -9.68 1.61 13.40
C SER A 101 -11.12 1.37 12.99
#